data_AF-A0A940QUW8-F1
#
_entry.id   AF-A0A940QUW8-F1
#
_cell.length_a   1.000
_cell.length_b   1.000
_cell.length_c   1.000
_cell.angle_alpha   90.00
_cell.angle_beta   90.00
_cell.angle_gamma   90.00
#
_symmetry.space_group_name_H-M   'P 1'
#
loop_
_entity.id
_entity.type
_entity.pdbx_description
1 polymer ?
#
loop_
_entity_poly.entity_id
_entity_poly.type
_entity_poly.pdbx_seq_one_letter_code
_entity_poly.pdbx_strand_id
1 'polypeptide(L)'
;MVQVSKKDKQILWSKGLVERFNLMASIRISRPTKCFLWQVETLSIEQLRLAFQVVATYVDDSHLIRTLLRCCECGQLYFHEFYEEIDWTEGKDAQYSTWIPIDDAESGEELSKMSPLALLVYPSIRYDYPMRADEP
;
A
#
# COMPACT_ATOMS: atom_id res chain seq x y z
N MET A 1 48.30 -30.15 -37.16
CA MET A 1 47.84 -30.31 -38.55
C MET A 1 46.32 -30.29 -38.55
N VAL A 2 45.75 -29.40 -39.39
CA VAL A 2 44.40 -29.42 -39.97
C VAL A 2 43.19 -29.09 -39.08
N GLN A 3 42.57 -27.95 -39.43
CA GLN A 3 41.28 -27.44 -38.99
C GLN A 3 40.11 -28.13 -39.72
N VAL A 4 38.95 -28.20 -39.06
CA VAL A 4 37.58 -28.22 -39.62
C VAL A 4 36.64 -27.74 -38.49
N SER A 5 35.52 -27.03 -38.63
CA SER A 5 34.98 -26.00 -39.53
C SER A 5 33.66 -25.57 -38.85
N LYS A 6 33.29 -24.29 -38.94
CA LYS A 6 31.97 -23.78 -38.53
C LYS A 6 30.87 -24.41 -39.40
N LYS A 7 29.77 -24.91 -38.80
CA LYS A 7 28.36 -24.67 -39.19
C LYS A 7 27.34 -25.55 -38.45
N ASP A 8 26.28 -24.88 -38.03
CA ASP A 8 24.87 -25.32 -38.05
C ASP A 8 24.42 -26.49 -37.17
N LYS A 9 24.05 -26.15 -35.93
CA LYS A 9 22.74 -26.58 -35.40
C LYS A 9 21.97 -25.35 -34.90
N GLN A 10 21.25 -24.79 -35.85
CA GLN A 10 20.14 -23.88 -35.65
C GLN A 10 19.05 -24.65 -34.88
N ILE A 11 18.86 -24.32 -33.60
CA ILE A 11 17.57 -24.57 -32.92
C ILE A 11 16.98 -23.20 -32.64
N LEU A 12 15.84 -22.99 -33.28
CA LEU A 12 15.04 -21.79 -33.34
C LEU A 12 14.22 -21.64 -32.04
N TRP A 13 14.34 -20.45 -31.42
CA TRP A 13 13.37 -19.72 -30.59
C TRP A 13 12.94 -20.37 -29.25
N SER A 14 13.19 -19.73 -28.10
CA SER A 14 12.47 -18.52 -27.71
C SER A 14 13.34 -17.47 -27.01
N LYS A 15 13.26 -16.24 -27.53
CA LYS A 15 13.47 -15.02 -26.76
C LYS A 15 12.51 -15.04 -25.56
N GLY A 16 13.00 -14.82 -24.35
CA GLY A 16 12.11 -14.61 -23.19
C GLY A 16 12.61 -15.24 -21.89
N LEU A 17 13.83 -14.92 -21.48
CA LEU A 17 14.35 -15.28 -20.14
C LEU A 17 15.34 -14.21 -19.64
N VAL A 18 15.05 -12.94 -19.92
CA VAL A 18 15.78 -11.78 -19.38
C VAL A 18 14.88 -10.81 -18.60
N GLU A 19 13.64 -11.20 -18.30
CA GLU A 19 12.65 -10.35 -17.59
C GLU A 19 12.12 -10.99 -16.31
N ARG A 20 12.99 -11.58 -15.50
CA ARG A 20 12.62 -11.98 -14.13
C ARG A 20 13.78 -11.63 -13.23
N PHE A 21 13.52 -10.83 -12.20
CA PHE A 21 14.48 -10.24 -11.25
C PHE A 21 15.07 -8.89 -11.64
N ASN A 22 14.23 -7.88 -11.77
CA ASN A 22 14.62 -6.53 -11.36
C ASN A 22 13.36 -5.69 -11.07
N LEU A 23 12.88 -5.72 -9.82
CA LEU A 23 11.97 -4.72 -9.28
C LEU A 23 12.01 -4.81 -7.75
N MET A 24 13.16 -4.47 -7.15
CA MET A 24 13.09 -3.92 -5.79
C MET A 24 12.53 -2.52 -5.96
N ALA A 25 11.22 -2.40 -6.09
CA ALA A 25 10.56 -1.10 -6.00
C ALA A 25 10.78 -0.62 -4.56
N SER A 26 11.71 0.33 -4.41
CA SER A 26 11.95 0.98 -3.13
C SER A 26 10.71 1.79 -2.82
N ILE A 27 9.89 1.33 -1.88
CA ILE A 27 8.75 2.10 -1.36
C ILE A 27 9.27 3.48 -0.93
N ARG A 28 8.76 4.54 -1.56
CA ARG A 28 9.15 5.93 -1.30
C ARG A 28 8.14 6.58 -0.37
N ILE A 29 8.63 6.92 0.82
CA ILE A 29 7.87 7.54 1.89
C ILE A 29 8.61 8.78 2.35
N SER A 30 7.92 9.91 2.30
CA SER A 30 8.38 11.15 2.90
C SER A 30 7.43 11.60 4.01
N ARG A 31 7.97 12.27 5.02
CA ARG A 31 7.15 12.91 6.04
C ARG A 31 6.44 14.11 5.40
N PRO A 32 5.10 14.15 5.40
CA PRO A 32 4.36 15.19 4.69
C PRO A 32 4.29 16.48 5.53
N THR A 33 5.40 17.22 5.54
CA THR A 33 5.58 18.42 6.39
C THR A 33 4.57 19.54 6.13
N LYS A 34 3.95 19.56 4.95
CA LYS A 34 2.95 20.56 4.54
C LYS A 34 1.50 20.09 4.65
N CYS A 35 1.26 18.83 5.01
CA CYS A 35 -0.09 18.31 5.12
C CYS A 35 -0.69 18.67 6.49
N PHE A 36 -1.86 19.31 6.51
CA PHE A 36 -2.52 19.72 7.75
C PHE A 36 -2.79 18.55 8.70
N LEU A 37 -3.02 17.34 8.14
CA LEU A 37 -3.23 16.11 8.90
C LEU A 37 -2.04 15.75 9.82
N TRP A 38 -0.85 16.28 9.54
CA TRP A 38 0.36 16.05 10.33
C TRP A 38 0.76 17.26 11.19
N GLN A 39 -0.05 18.31 11.18
CA GLN A 39 0.20 19.56 11.89
C GLN A 39 -0.74 19.78 13.08
N VAL A 40 -1.84 19.03 13.15
CA VAL A 40 -2.79 19.08 14.26
C VAL A 40 -2.45 18.04 15.32
N GLU A 41 -2.71 18.37 16.59
CA GLU A 41 -2.47 17.43 17.71
C GLU A 41 -3.50 16.29 17.74
N THR A 42 -4.74 16.57 17.33
CA THR A 42 -5.82 15.60 17.28
C THR A 42 -6.59 15.71 15.97
N LEU A 43 -6.88 14.56 15.36
CA LEU A 43 -7.70 14.44 14.15
C LEU A 43 -9.03 13.80 14.51
N SER A 44 -10.12 14.43 14.09
CA SER A 44 -11.44 13.79 14.10
C SER A 44 -11.63 12.87 12.90
N ILE A 45 -12.47 11.86 13.05
CA ILE A 45 -12.81 10.93 11.96
C ILE A 45 -13.47 11.66 10.77
N GLU A 46 -14.26 12.70 11.04
CA GLU A 46 -14.89 13.49 10.00
C GLU A 46 -13.86 14.29 9.19
N GLN A 47 -12.82 14.82 9.84
CA GLN A 47 -11.71 15.44 9.11
C GLN A 47 -11.01 14.42 8.21
N LEU A 48 -10.73 13.21 8.70
CA LEU A 48 -10.13 12.15 7.88
C LEU A 48 -11.00 11.76 6.69
N ARG A 49 -12.32 11.59 6.90
CA ARG A 49 -13.28 11.24 5.84
C ARG A 49 -13.36 12.28 4.74
N LEU A 50 -13.32 13.56 5.09
CA LEU A 50 -13.44 14.67 4.14
C LEU A 50 -12.11 15.08 3.51
N ALA A 51 -10.98 14.69 4.11
CA ALA A 51 -9.66 15.11 3.67
C ALA A 51 -9.20 14.49 2.35
N PHE A 52 -9.82 13.40 1.90
CA PHE A 52 -9.28 12.56 0.84
C PHE A 52 -10.20 12.40 -0.37
N GLN A 53 -9.56 12.36 -1.54
CA GLN A 53 -10.13 11.84 -2.78
C GLN A 53 -9.52 10.47 -3.06
N VAL A 54 -10.36 9.47 -3.40
CA VAL A 54 -9.89 8.17 -3.88
C VAL A 54 -9.31 8.32 -5.30
N VAL A 55 -8.06 7.90 -5.48
CA VAL A 55 -7.36 7.90 -6.77
C VAL A 55 -7.43 6.51 -7.41
N ALA A 56 -7.26 5.46 -6.62
CA ALA A 56 -7.36 4.08 -7.07
C ALA A 56 -7.78 3.16 -5.91
N THR A 57 -8.37 2.02 -6.24
CA THR A 57 -8.71 0.96 -5.29
C THR A 57 -7.94 -0.30 -5.68
N TYR A 58 -7.19 -0.85 -4.73
CA TYR A 58 -6.41 -2.07 -4.89
C TYR A 58 -7.17 -3.30 -4.40
N VAL A 59 -7.88 -3.15 -3.27
CA VAL A 59 -8.73 -4.18 -2.67
C VAL A 59 -10.02 -3.52 -2.17
N ASP A 60 -11.15 -4.17 -2.39
CA ASP A 60 -12.49 -3.75 -1.97
C ASP A 60 -13.24 -4.98 -1.43
N ASP A 61 -12.84 -5.42 -0.23
CA ASP A 61 -13.47 -6.50 0.53
C ASP A 61 -14.06 -5.92 1.82
N SER A 62 -15.14 -6.51 2.33
CA SER A 62 -15.81 -6.03 3.54
C SER A 62 -14.89 -5.94 4.76
N HIS A 63 -13.84 -6.76 4.81
CA HIS A 63 -12.90 -6.83 5.93
C HIS A 63 -11.51 -6.33 5.57
N LEU A 64 -11.28 -5.96 4.31
CA LEU A 64 -10.02 -5.41 3.83
C LEU A 64 -10.25 -4.47 2.66
N ILE A 65 -10.06 -3.17 2.90
CA ILE A 65 -10.10 -2.15 1.85
C ILE A 65 -8.70 -1.56 1.72
N ARG A 66 -8.17 -1.52 0.50
CA ARG A 66 -6.88 -0.88 0.20
C ARG A 66 -7.05 0.10 -0.93
N THR A 67 -6.72 1.36 -0.68
CA THR A 67 -6.92 2.46 -1.64
C THR A 67 -5.72 3.38 -1.72
N LEU A 68 -5.45 3.91 -2.90
CA LEU A 68 -4.63 5.09 -3.08
C LEU A 68 -5.49 6.34 -2.91
N LEU A 69 -5.12 7.19 -1.97
CA LEU A 69 -5.80 8.43 -1.67
C LEU A 69 -4.92 9.63 -2.02
N ARG A 70 -5.58 10.76 -2.29
CA ARG A 70 -4.95 12.08 -2.43
C ARG A 70 -5.60 13.04 -1.46
N CYS A 71 -4.80 13.74 -0.65
CA CYS A 71 -5.29 14.81 0.20
C CYS A 71 -5.84 15.96 -0.67
N CYS A 72 -7.09 16.34 -0.43
CA CYS A 72 -7.79 17.39 -1.17
C CYS A 72 -7.15 18.78 -0.99
N GLU A 73 -6.46 19.03 0.13
CA GLU A 73 -5.88 20.34 0.43
C GLU A 73 -4.46 20.52 -0.15
N CYS A 74 -3.59 19.52 -0.01
CA CYS A 74 -2.17 19.66 -0.35
C CYS A 74 -1.70 18.74 -1.48
N GLY A 75 -2.54 17.80 -1.93
CA GLY A 75 -2.20 16.85 -3.00
C GLY A 75 -1.30 15.69 -2.59
N GLN A 76 -0.87 15.61 -1.33
CA GLN A 76 -0.09 14.48 -0.80
C GLN A 76 -0.83 13.15 -1.06
N LEU A 77 -0.11 12.15 -1.55
CA LEU A 77 -0.63 10.80 -1.72
C LEU A 77 -0.50 10.00 -0.42
N TYR A 78 -1.48 9.14 -0.22
CA TYR A 78 -1.52 8.21 0.90
C TYR A 78 -1.93 6.82 0.41
N PHE A 79 -1.23 5.80 0.89
CA PHE A 79 -1.77 4.44 0.90
C PHE A 79 -2.69 4.32 2.12
N HIS A 80 -3.91 3.86 1.91
CA HIS A 80 -4.88 3.62 2.96
C HIS A 80 -5.22 2.13 3.02
N GLU A 81 -5.20 1.59 4.23
CA GLU A 81 -5.73 0.27 4.56
C GLU A 81 -6.79 0.40 5.66
N PHE A 82 -7.97 -0.14 5.40
CA PHE A 82 -8.90 -0.60 6.43
C PHE A 82 -8.77 -2.12 6.55
N TYR A 83 -8.66 -2.63 7.77
CA TYR A 83 -8.54 -4.05 8.08
C TYR A 83 -9.37 -4.40 9.31
N GLU A 84 -10.16 -5.47 9.21
CA GLU A 84 -10.94 -6.03 10.32
C GLU A 84 -10.41 -7.43 10.67
N GLU A 85 -10.10 -7.66 11.96
CA GLU A 85 -9.72 -8.98 12.46
C GLU A 85 -10.96 -9.79 12.83
N ILE A 86 -11.38 -10.67 11.91
CA ILE A 86 -12.59 -11.48 12.08
C ILE A 86 -12.32 -12.66 13.02
N ASP A 87 -12.97 -12.69 14.18
CA ASP A 87 -12.96 -13.85 15.10
C ASP A 87 -14.26 -14.69 15.05
N TRP A 88 -15.25 -14.24 14.26
CA TRP A 88 -16.59 -14.82 14.11
C TRP A 88 -17.36 -14.98 15.43
N THR A 89 -16.97 -14.24 16.45
CA THR A 89 -17.47 -14.32 17.82
C THR A 89 -18.09 -12.98 18.21
N GLU A 90 -19.42 -12.95 18.32
CA GLU A 90 -20.19 -11.79 18.83
C GLU A 90 -20.15 -10.50 17.96
N GLY A 91 -19.45 -10.48 16.82
CA GLY A 91 -19.51 -9.41 15.82
C GLY A 91 -18.95 -8.06 16.32
N LYS A 92 -18.02 -8.10 17.28
CA LYS A 92 -17.31 -6.93 17.81
C LYS A 92 -15.81 -7.03 17.49
N ASP A 93 -15.54 -7.30 16.22
CA ASP A 93 -14.20 -7.49 15.67
C ASP A 93 -13.38 -6.20 15.79
N ALA A 94 -12.06 -6.35 15.95
CA ALA A 94 -11.17 -5.21 15.99
C ALA A 94 -11.00 -4.64 14.58
N GLN A 95 -11.10 -3.32 14.45
CA GLN A 95 -10.98 -2.63 13.17
C GLN A 95 -9.84 -1.64 13.21
N TYR A 96 -9.08 -1.58 12.13
CA TYR A 96 -7.88 -0.77 12.03
C TYR A 96 -7.92 0.02 10.73
N SER A 97 -7.68 1.33 10.81
CA SER A 97 -7.49 2.18 9.63
C SER A 97 -6.12 2.85 9.69
N THR A 98 -5.36 2.71 8.62
CA THR A 98 -3.99 3.20 8.51
C THR A 98 -3.83 4.04 7.24
N TRP A 99 -3.25 5.24 7.38
CA TRP A 99 -2.89 6.12 6.26
C TRP A 99 -1.37 6.36 6.24
N ILE A 100 -0.67 5.75 5.29
CA ILE A 100 0.78 5.89 5.09
C ILE A 100 1.04 6.93 3.99
N PRO A 101 1.77 8.03 4.26
CA PRO A 101 2.13 8.99 3.24
C PRO A 101 3.13 8.36 2.27
N ILE A 102 2.88 8.47 0.97
CA ILE A 102 3.76 7.94 -0.07
C ILE A 102 4.03 9.00 -1.13
N ASP A 103 5.17 8.89 -1.81
CA ASP A 103 5.58 9.91 -2.78
C ASP A 103 4.98 9.68 -4.17
N ASP A 104 4.51 8.46 -4.45
CA ASP A 104 4.03 8.05 -5.75
C ASP A 104 3.09 6.83 -5.69
N ALA A 105 2.39 6.58 -6.80
CA ALA A 105 1.43 5.49 -6.91
C ALA A 105 2.08 4.09 -6.91
N GLU A 106 3.30 3.94 -7.44
CA GLU A 106 4.03 2.66 -7.49
C GLU A 106 4.30 2.14 -6.07
N SER A 107 4.70 3.03 -5.17
CA SER A 107 4.86 2.72 -3.74
C SER A 107 3.54 2.24 -3.12
N GLY A 108 2.40 2.79 -3.55
CA GLY A 108 1.08 2.34 -3.10
C GLY A 108 0.73 0.95 -3.60
N GLU A 109 1.11 0.62 -4.83
CA GLU A 109 0.93 -0.73 -5.40
C GLU A 109 1.79 -1.75 -4.64
N GLU A 110 3.04 -1.41 -4.30
CA GLU A 110 3.90 -2.30 -3.51
C GLU A 110 3.40 -2.52 -2.09
N LEU A 111 2.95 -1.45 -1.41
CA LEU A 111 2.31 -1.57 -0.10
C LEU A 111 1.05 -2.43 -0.16
N SER A 112 0.28 -2.36 -1.26
CA SER A 112 -0.94 -3.17 -1.44
C SER A 112 -0.69 -4.68 -1.49
N LYS A 113 0.57 -5.11 -1.69
CA LYS A 113 0.98 -6.52 -1.73
C LYS A 113 1.46 -7.03 -0.37
N MET A 114 1.64 -6.15 0.61
CA MET A 114 2.14 -6.51 1.94
C MET A 114 1.05 -7.06 2.86
N SER A 115 1.45 -7.78 3.91
CA SER A 115 0.53 -8.15 5.01
C SER A 115 0.22 -6.93 5.89
N PRO A 116 -0.95 -6.84 6.54
CA PRO A 116 -1.27 -5.77 7.49
C PRO A 116 -0.18 -5.53 8.54
N LEU A 117 0.37 -6.60 9.12
CA LEU A 117 1.45 -6.51 10.11
C LEU A 117 2.72 -5.82 9.59
N ALA A 118 3.08 -6.06 8.32
CA ALA A 118 4.26 -5.46 7.71
C ALA A 118 4.07 -3.96 7.47
N LEU A 119 2.83 -3.48 7.35
CA LEU A 119 2.54 -2.05 7.17
C LEU A 119 2.78 -1.24 8.44
N LEU A 120 2.77 -1.87 9.62
CA LEU A 120 2.93 -1.20 10.91
C LEU A 120 4.32 -0.56 11.11
N VAL A 121 5.30 -0.90 10.28
CA VAL A 121 6.66 -0.32 10.35
C VAL A 121 6.73 1.08 9.74
N TYR A 122 5.73 1.46 8.94
CA TYR A 122 5.73 2.74 8.23
C TYR A 122 5.11 3.86 9.06
N PRO A 123 5.65 5.09 8.96
CA PRO A 123 5.03 6.25 9.57
C PRO A 123 3.63 6.42 9.00
N SER A 124 2.64 6.59 9.88
CA SER A 124 1.24 6.59 9.49
C SER A 124 0.41 7.42 10.46
N ILE A 125 -0.74 7.88 9.96
CA ILE A 125 -1.89 8.23 10.81
C ILE A 125 -2.66 6.93 11.02
N ARG A 126 -3.12 6.67 12.25
CA ARG A 126 -3.87 5.48 12.62
C ARG A 126 -5.14 5.84 13.36
N TYR A 127 -6.16 5.03 13.13
CA TYR A 127 -7.44 5.09 13.82
C TYR A 127 -7.87 3.64 14.08
N ASP A 128 -7.66 3.21 15.31
CA ASP A 128 -7.82 1.82 15.72
C ASP A 128 -9.07 1.74 16.59
N TYR A 129 -9.97 0.80 16.29
CA TYR A 129 -11.10 0.46 17.13
C TYR A 129 -10.86 -0.94 17.68
N PRO A 130 -10.21 -1.05 18.86
CA PRO A 130 -9.87 -2.34 19.41
C PRO A 130 -11.13 -3.15 19.74
N MET A 131 -10.97 -4.47 19.82
CA MET A 131 -12.05 -5.40 20.12
C MET A 131 -12.84 -4.93 21.35
N ARG A 132 -14.17 -4.82 21.21
CA ARG A 132 -15.11 -4.40 22.26
C ARG A 132 -14.85 -3.00 22.85
N ALA A 133 -14.15 -2.12 22.15
CA ALA A 133 -14.05 -0.73 22.56
C ALA A 133 -15.42 -0.03 22.44
N ASP A 134 -15.71 0.92 23.33
CA ASP A 134 -16.86 1.81 23.17
C ASP A 134 -16.47 3.01 22.27
N GLU A 135 -15.18 3.36 22.25
CA GLU A 135 -14.56 4.43 21.48
C GLU A 135 -13.21 3.96 20.90
N PRO A 136 -12.74 4.53 19.77
CA PRO A 136 -11.43 4.24 19.17
C PRO A 136 -10.24 4.76 20.00
#